data_AF-A0A948AIU2-F1
#
_entry.id   AF-A0A948AIU2-F1
#
_cell.length_a   1.000
_cell.length_b   1.000
_cell.length_c   1.000
_cell.angle_alpha   90.00
_cell.angle_beta   90.00
_cell.angle_gamma   90.00
#
_symmetry.space_group_name_H-M   'P 1'
#
loop_
_entity.id
_entity.type
_entity.pdbx_description
1 polymer ?
#
loop_
_entity_poly.entity_id
_entity_poly.type
_entity_poly.pdbx_seq_one_letter_code
_entity_poly.pdbx_strand_id
1 'polypeptide(L)'
;MTYTLFDYVDAHGRNQIKDWSESLEKVQRAKLNERLDKLQLHGPDLYPEMMAGSGVAGIEKLKVKGKVQLRPLLCKGPIDIQCEYTLLMGAKEVGNKWSPNDAREVALARKKAVKAAPENRRKKHERVS
;
A
#
# COMPACT_ATOMS: atom_id res chain seq x y z
N MET A 1 9.53 17.90 -2.49
CA MET A 1 8.87 17.53 -1.22
C MET A 1 8.82 16.01 -1.17
N THR A 2 9.22 15.38 -0.07
CA THR A 2 9.18 13.91 0.05
C THR A 2 8.00 13.50 0.91
N TYR A 3 7.28 12.47 0.48
CA TYR A 3 6.19 11.89 1.23
C TYR A 3 6.72 10.93 2.30
N THR A 4 6.05 10.87 3.44
CA THR A 4 6.32 9.81 4.44
C THR A 4 5.45 8.60 4.12
N LEU A 5 6.05 7.42 4.09
CA LEU A 5 5.32 6.17 3.93
C LEU A 5 5.11 5.51 5.29
N PHE A 6 3.89 5.00 5.51
CA PHE A 6 3.51 4.22 6.66
C PHE A 6 2.97 2.86 6.24
N ASP A 7 3.10 1.86 7.11
CA ASP A 7 2.46 0.56 6.96
C ASP A 7 1.34 0.39 7.99
N TYR A 8 0.24 -0.24 7.57
CA TYR A 8 -0.81 -0.67 8.48
C TYR A 8 -0.32 -1.73 9.48
N VAL A 9 -0.71 -1.56 10.73
CA VAL A 9 -0.46 -2.47 11.85
C VAL A 9 -1.80 -3.03 12.33
N ASP A 10 -1.89 -4.37 12.43
CA ASP A 10 -3.11 -5.05 12.88
C ASP A 10 -3.34 -4.91 14.40
N ALA A 11 -4.41 -5.52 14.92
CA ALA A 11 -4.78 -5.41 16.33
C ALA A 11 -3.75 -6.08 17.27
N HIS A 12 -2.89 -6.94 16.73
CA HIS A 12 -1.87 -7.67 17.46
C HIS A 12 -0.48 -7.03 17.27
N GLY A 13 -0.40 -5.83 16.69
CA GLY A 13 0.88 -5.14 16.47
C GLY A 13 1.66 -5.64 15.25
N ARG A 14 1.07 -6.47 14.37
CA ARG A 14 1.78 -7.03 13.21
C ARG A 14 1.71 -6.13 11.99
N ASN A 15 2.86 -5.95 11.33
CA ASN A 15 2.96 -5.22 10.07
C ASN A 15 2.50 -6.09 8.90
N GLN A 16 1.26 -5.89 8.48
CA GLN A 16 0.66 -6.71 7.44
C GLN A 16 1.32 -6.54 6.07
N ILE A 17 1.94 -5.39 5.81
CA ILE A 17 2.66 -5.14 4.55
C ILE A 17 3.99 -5.89 4.55
N LYS A 18 4.72 -5.84 5.67
CA LYS A 18 5.94 -6.62 5.85
C LYS A 18 5.67 -8.12 5.70
N ASP A 19 4.71 -8.65 6.45
CA ASP A 19 4.34 -10.07 6.43
C ASP A 19 3.97 -10.52 5.00
N TRP A 20 3.18 -9.72 4.28
CA TRP A 20 2.84 -10.01 2.89
C TRP A 20 4.09 -9.97 1.99
N SER A 21 4.94 -8.97 2.15
CA SER A 21 6.10 -8.77 1.31
C SER A 21 7.14 -9.89 1.44
N GLU A 22 7.24 -10.52 2.61
CA GLU A 22 8.10 -11.69 2.86
C GLU A 22 7.66 -12.91 2.05
N SER A 23 6.37 -13.02 1.71
CA SER A 23 5.85 -14.08 0.83
C SER A 23 6.17 -13.88 -0.66
N LEU A 24 6.78 -12.74 -1.04
CA LEU A 24 7.08 -12.40 -2.42
C LEU A 24 8.48 -12.87 -2.83
N GLU A 25 8.63 -13.20 -4.11
CA GLU A 25 9.95 -13.53 -4.67
C GLU A 25 10.89 -12.31 -4.60
N LYS A 26 12.21 -12.55 -4.52
CA LYS A 26 13.23 -11.49 -4.46
C LYS A 26 13.08 -10.43 -5.57
N VAL A 27 12.78 -10.86 -6.80
CA VAL A 27 12.57 -9.95 -7.94
C VAL A 27 11.31 -9.09 -7.77
N GLN A 28 10.25 -9.66 -7.18
CA GLN A 28 9.01 -8.96 -6.91
C GLN A 28 9.21 -7.90 -5.82
N ARG A 29 9.95 -8.25 -4.76
CA ARG A 29 10.35 -7.35 -3.67
C ARG A 29 11.19 -6.17 -4.16
N ALA A 30 12.17 -6.42 -5.02
CA ALA A 30 12.99 -5.36 -5.62
C ALA A 30 12.16 -4.36 -6.42
N LYS A 31 11.23 -4.86 -7.26
CA LYS A 31 10.31 -4.00 -8.04
C LYS A 31 9.33 -3.25 -7.15
N LEU A 32 8.87 -3.86 -6.06
CA LEU A 32 8.01 -3.18 -5.09
C LEU A 32 8.76 -2.02 -4.44
N ASN A 33 9.97 -2.25 -3.94
CA ASN A 33 10.82 -1.19 -3.36
C ASN A 33 11.04 -0.04 -4.34
N GLU A 34 11.38 -0.32 -5.61
CA GLU A 34 11.55 0.73 -6.63
C GLU A 34 10.30 1.61 -6.77
N ARG A 35 9.11 1.01 -6.70
CA ARG A 35 7.83 1.75 -6.82
C ARG A 35 7.50 2.52 -5.56
N LEU A 36 7.86 2.01 -4.38
CA LEU A 36 7.71 2.71 -3.10
C LEU A 36 8.69 3.89 -2.99
N ASP A 37 9.94 3.71 -3.43
CA ASP A 37 10.94 4.78 -3.50
C ASP A 37 10.42 5.93 -4.41
N LYS A 38 9.86 5.59 -5.57
CA LYS A 38 9.20 6.56 -6.46
C LYS A 38 7.97 7.23 -5.83
N LEU A 39 7.14 6.48 -5.10
CA LEU A 39 5.98 7.03 -4.39
C LEU A 39 6.40 8.04 -3.34
N GLN A 40 7.48 7.75 -2.61
CA GLN A 40 8.05 8.63 -1.62
C GLN A 40 8.54 9.96 -2.23
N LEU A 41 9.10 9.92 -3.44
CA LEU A 41 9.67 11.09 -4.10
C LEU A 41 8.64 11.93 -4.86
N HIS A 42 7.68 11.27 -5.53
CA HIS A 42 6.81 11.91 -6.53
C HIS A 42 5.33 11.93 -6.13
N GLY A 43 4.88 11.05 -5.24
CA GLY A 43 3.51 11.03 -4.75
C GLY A 43 2.45 11.10 -5.86
N PRO A 44 1.60 12.14 -5.91
CA PRO A 44 0.54 12.29 -6.91
C PRO A 44 1.02 12.32 -8.37
N ASP A 45 2.26 12.72 -8.65
CA ASP A 45 2.78 12.82 -10.03
C ASP A 45 2.94 11.44 -10.70
N LEU A 46 2.76 10.36 -9.93
CA LEU A 46 2.75 8.98 -10.40
C LEU A 46 1.44 8.56 -11.09
N TYR A 47 0.41 9.41 -11.07
CA TYR A 47 -0.83 9.16 -11.79
C TYR A 47 -0.70 9.45 -13.29
N PRO A 48 -1.39 8.70 -14.17
CA PRO A 48 -2.12 7.45 -13.92
C PRO A 48 -1.27 6.19 -14.13
N GLU A 49 0.01 6.34 -14.47
CA GLU A 49 0.85 5.25 -14.95
C GLU A 49 1.21 4.24 -13.86
N MET A 50 1.53 4.75 -12.67
CA MET A 50 1.99 3.99 -11.52
C MET A 50 0.95 3.92 -10.41
N MET A 51 0.07 4.91 -10.30
CA MET A 51 -1.06 4.89 -9.36
C MET A 51 -2.38 4.92 -10.10
N ALA A 52 -3.41 4.31 -9.50
CA ALA A 52 -4.78 4.39 -9.98
C ALA A 52 -5.76 4.24 -8.81
N GLY A 53 -6.99 4.70 -9.01
CA GLY A 53 -8.08 4.35 -8.10
C GLY A 53 -8.31 2.84 -8.05
N SER A 54 -8.67 2.33 -6.88
CA SER A 54 -9.06 0.92 -6.68
C SER A 54 -10.53 0.64 -7.03
N GLY A 55 -11.31 1.68 -7.36
CA GLY A 55 -12.77 1.63 -7.44
C GLY A 55 -13.47 1.84 -6.09
N VAL A 56 -12.71 1.95 -4.99
CA VAL A 56 -13.22 2.35 -3.67
C VAL A 56 -12.70 3.74 -3.31
N ALA A 57 -13.61 4.62 -2.86
CA ALA A 57 -13.29 6.02 -2.60
C ALA A 57 -12.16 6.19 -1.58
N GLY A 58 -11.13 6.94 -1.98
CA GLY A 58 -9.95 7.22 -1.16
C GLY A 58 -9.08 5.99 -0.85
N ILE A 59 -9.21 4.92 -1.65
CA ILE A 59 -8.28 3.78 -1.70
C ILE A 59 -7.69 3.72 -3.11
N GLU A 60 -6.37 3.72 -3.17
CA GLU A 60 -5.57 3.77 -4.38
C GLU A 60 -4.79 2.45 -4.51
N LYS A 61 -4.38 2.12 -5.73
CA LYS A 61 -3.55 0.95 -6.04
C LYS A 61 -2.24 1.38 -6.68
N LEU A 62 -1.13 0.89 -6.14
CA LEU A 62 0.19 1.03 -6.76
C LEU A 62 0.40 -0.09 -7.77
N LYS A 63 0.69 0.26 -9.02
CA LYS A 63 0.89 -0.69 -10.12
C LYS A 63 2.35 -1.14 -10.16
N VAL A 64 2.63 -2.32 -9.62
CA VAL A 64 3.93 -2.98 -9.79
C VAL A 64 3.80 -4.05 -10.88
N LYS A 65 4.42 -3.82 -12.03
CA LYS A 65 4.37 -4.72 -13.19
C LYS A 65 5.47 -5.78 -13.11
N GLY A 66 5.12 -7.02 -13.42
CA GLY A 66 6.05 -8.16 -13.49
C GLY A 66 5.34 -9.41 -13.99
N LYS A 67 5.96 -10.58 -13.76
CA LYS A 67 5.30 -11.88 -14.00
C LYS A 67 4.00 -12.00 -13.21
N VAL A 68 4.00 -11.47 -11.99
CA VAL A 68 2.81 -11.23 -11.18
C VAL A 68 2.55 -9.74 -11.14
N GLN A 69 1.29 -9.34 -11.28
CA GLN A 69 0.86 -7.95 -11.16
C GLN A 69 0.56 -7.66 -9.69
N LEU A 70 1.52 -7.10 -8.95
CA LEU A 70 1.23 -6.64 -7.59
C LEU A 70 0.44 -5.33 -7.67
N ARG A 71 -0.52 -5.21 -6.77
CA ARG A 71 -1.41 -4.06 -6.62
C ARG A 71 -1.60 -3.74 -5.14
N PRO A 72 -0.53 -3.44 -4.37
CA PRO A 72 -0.73 -3.04 -2.99
C PRO A 72 -1.65 -1.81 -2.94
N LEU A 73 -2.60 -1.88 -2.02
CA LEU A 73 -3.62 -0.89 -1.77
C LEU A 73 -3.14 0.07 -0.69
N LEU A 74 -3.34 1.36 -0.93
CA LEU A 74 -2.88 2.44 -0.07
C LEU A 74 -3.88 3.59 -0.05
N CYS A 75 -3.66 4.55 0.85
CA CYS A 75 -4.36 5.82 0.85
C CYS A 75 -3.40 6.97 1.07
N LYS A 76 -3.74 8.15 0.53
CA LYS A 76 -3.13 9.43 0.89
C LYS A 76 -3.68 9.89 2.23
N GLY A 77 -2.82 10.34 3.15
CA GLY A 77 -3.20 10.40 4.56
C GLY A 77 -3.32 8.98 5.15
N PRO A 78 -4.11 8.73 6.20
CA PRO A 78 -5.35 9.44 6.51
C PRO A 78 -5.20 10.53 7.57
N ILE A 79 -3.98 10.82 8.04
CA ILE A 79 -3.74 11.79 9.13
C ILE A 79 -3.23 13.11 8.55
N ASP A 80 -2.16 13.07 7.74
CA ASP A 80 -1.68 14.21 6.95
C ASP A 80 -1.86 13.93 5.45
N ILE A 81 -2.98 14.41 4.90
CA ILE A 81 -3.34 14.22 3.49
C ILE A 81 -2.33 14.86 2.53
N GLN A 82 -1.53 15.84 2.96
CA GLN A 82 -0.60 16.54 2.07
C GLN A 82 0.77 15.88 1.99
N CYS A 83 1.22 15.23 3.06
CA CYS A 83 2.62 14.81 3.19
C CYS A 83 2.82 13.29 3.35
N GLU A 84 1.78 12.47 3.41
CA GLU A 84 1.95 11.05 3.72
C GLU A 84 1.07 10.09 2.90
N TYR A 85 1.53 8.84 2.83
CA TYR A 85 0.75 7.70 2.37
C TYR A 85 0.81 6.57 3.39
N THR A 86 -0.29 5.84 3.52
CA THR A 86 -0.36 4.62 4.33
C THR A 86 -0.64 3.41 3.42
N LEU A 87 0.27 2.43 3.43
CA LEU A 87 0.10 1.12 2.79
C LEU A 87 -0.83 0.28 3.67
N LEU A 88 -1.98 -0.10 3.11
CA LEU A 88 -3.07 -0.73 3.87
C LEU A 88 -3.08 -2.23 3.68
N MET A 89 -2.83 -2.70 2.45
CA MET A 89 -2.92 -4.12 2.14
C MET A 89 -2.07 -4.51 0.93
N GLY A 90 -1.31 -5.59 1.06
CA GLY A 90 -0.72 -6.26 -0.07
C GLY A 90 -1.77 -7.01 -0.89
N ALA A 91 -1.75 -6.84 -2.21
CA ALA A 91 -2.66 -7.55 -3.11
C ALA A 91 -2.01 -7.81 -4.47
N LYS A 92 -2.62 -8.74 -5.22
CA LYS A 92 -2.28 -9.12 -6.58
C LYS A 92 -3.50 -8.95 -7.49
N GLU A 93 -3.26 -8.78 -8.78
CA GLU A 93 -4.30 -8.79 -9.81
C GLU A 93 -4.00 -9.93 -10.79
N VAL A 94 -4.89 -10.92 -10.85
CA VAL A 94 -4.74 -12.12 -11.70
C VAL A 94 -5.99 -12.26 -12.54
N GLY A 95 -5.86 -12.19 -13.87
CA GLY A 95 -7.02 -12.29 -14.77
C GLY A 95 -8.12 -11.27 -14.48
N ASN A 96 -7.76 -10.01 -14.22
CA ASN A 96 -8.67 -8.91 -13.83
C ASN A 96 -9.43 -9.12 -12.50
N LYS A 97 -8.99 -10.06 -11.66
CA LYS A 97 -9.54 -10.27 -10.31
C LYS A 97 -8.50 -9.94 -9.25
N TRP A 98 -8.99 -9.43 -8.12
CA TRP A 98 -8.16 -9.20 -6.94
C TRP A 98 -7.81 -10.52 -6.26
N SER A 99 -6.59 -10.61 -5.77
CA SER A 99 -6.14 -11.69 -4.91
C SER A 99 -5.47 -11.06 -3.68
N PRO A 100 -6.09 -11.17 -2.49
CA PRO A 100 -7.37 -11.83 -2.21
C PRO A 100 -8.59 -11.04 -2.77
N ASN A 101 -9.75 -11.71 -2.89
CA ASN A 101 -10.95 -11.15 -3.53
C ASN A 101 -11.54 -9.94 -2.78
N ASP A 102 -11.40 -9.93 -1.46
CA ASP A 102 -11.88 -8.92 -0.52
C ASP A 102 -10.87 -7.80 -0.25
N ALA A 103 -9.81 -7.71 -1.06
CA ALA A 103 -8.69 -6.81 -0.79
C ALA A 103 -9.12 -5.34 -0.63
N ARG A 104 -10.12 -4.90 -1.41
CA ARG A 104 -10.60 -3.52 -1.39
C ARG A 104 -11.41 -3.21 -0.13
N GLU A 105 -12.28 -4.14 0.25
CA GLU A 105 -13.11 -4.07 1.45
C GLU A 105 -12.23 -4.05 2.71
N VAL A 106 -11.24 -4.93 2.75
CA VAL A 106 -10.25 -4.99 3.84
C VAL A 106 -9.41 -3.72 3.89
N ALA A 107 -8.92 -3.20 2.76
CA ALA A 107 -8.18 -1.93 2.73
C ALA A 107 -9.01 -0.76 3.27
N LEU A 108 -10.29 -0.68 2.91
CA LEU A 108 -11.19 0.35 3.43
C LEU A 108 -11.38 0.25 4.94
N ALA A 109 -11.57 -0.97 5.47
CA ALA A 109 -11.67 -1.20 6.91
C ALA A 109 -10.37 -0.81 7.64
N ARG A 110 -9.21 -1.17 7.08
CA ARG A 110 -7.89 -0.80 7.62
C ARG A 110 -7.67 0.71 7.62
N LYS A 111 -8.06 1.42 6.55
CA LYS A 111 -8.02 2.89 6.51
C LYS A 111 -8.83 3.52 7.65
N LYS A 112 -10.04 3.01 7.90
CA LYS A 112 -10.88 3.46 9.03
C LYS A 112 -10.19 3.21 10.38
N ALA A 113 -9.58 2.04 10.55
CA ALA A 113 -8.83 1.71 11.77
C ALA A 113 -7.62 2.64 11.98
N VAL A 114 -6.83 2.92 10.93
CA VAL A 114 -5.71 3.89 11.00
C VAL A 114 -6.20 5.27 11.39
N LYS A 115 -7.29 5.74 10.79
CA LYS A 115 -7.85 7.05 11.13
C LYS A 115 -8.35 7.12 12.58
N ALA A 116 -8.86 6.02 13.13
CA ALA A 116 -9.41 5.98 14.48
C ALA A 116 -8.34 5.89 15.59
N ALA A 117 -7.21 5.24 15.32
CA ALA A 117 -6.13 5.05 16.30
C ALA A 117 -4.74 5.07 15.62
N PRO A 118 -4.32 6.23 15.06
CA PRO A 118 -3.11 6.32 14.25
C PRO A 118 -1.83 5.94 14.98
N GLU A 119 -1.74 6.19 16.29
CA GLU A 119 -0.59 5.83 17.09
C GLU A 119 -0.38 4.31 17.25
N ASN A 120 -1.45 3.52 17.09
CA ASN A 120 -1.42 2.06 17.29
C ASN A 120 -1.64 1.25 16.00
N ARG A 121 -2.19 1.86 14.95
CA ARG A 121 -2.63 1.16 13.72
C ARG A 121 -1.77 1.43 12.50
N ARG A 122 -0.70 2.20 12.66
CA ARG A 122 0.32 2.37 11.63
C ARG A 122 1.69 2.56 12.24
N LYS A 123 2.72 2.28 11.45
CA LYS A 123 4.11 2.64 11.76
C LYS A 123 4.83 3.07 10.51
N LYS A 124 6.01 3.71 10.66
CA LYS A 124 6.82 4.10 9.51
C LYS A 124 7.12 2.88 8.64
N HIS A 125 7.00 3.04 7.32
CA HIS A 125 7.22 1.95 6.37
C HIS A 125 8.61 1.35 6.54
N GLU A 126 8.66 0.02 6.53
CA GLU A 126 9.90 -0.74 6.57
C GLU A 126 10.24 -1.25 5.17
N ARG A 127 11.45 -0.97 4.69
CA ARG A 127 11.90 -1.42 3.37
C ARG A 127 11.74 -2.94 3.27
N VAL A 128 11.18 -3.39 2.15
CA VAL A 128 10.95 -4.81 1.90
C VAL A 128 12.29 -5.52 1.69
N SER A 129 12.62 -6.51 2.54
CA SER A 129 13.84 -7.33 2.47
C SER A 129 13.64 -8.57 1.63
#